data_AF-A0A231W228-F1
#
_entry.id   AF-A0A231W228-F1
#
_cell.length_a   1.000
_cell.length_b   1.000
_cell.length_c   1.000
_cell.angle_alpha   90.00
_cell.angle_beta   90.00
_cell.angle_gamma   90.00
#
_symmetry.space_group_name_H-M   'P 1'
#
loop_
_entity.id
_entity.type
_entity.pdbx_description
1 polymer ?
#
loop_
_entity_poly.entity_id
_entity_poly.type
_entity_poly.pdbx_seq_one_letter_code
_entity_poly.pdbx_strand_id
1 'polypeptide(L)'
;MSMTPLKWFAGGSERRCEAMIIIDYLLEDIKDTPQLTPLKNQLVSYKRRLEDDGTSTPFILSQMNVDISRVLIDNKLMLSESQSEQIKKLRELSAIRYGY
;
A
#
# COMPACT_ATOMS: atom_id res chain seq x y z
N MET A 1 -29.10 1.15 -15.02
CA MET A 1 -27.99 0.23 -14.65
C MET A 1 -26.70 1.02 -14.75
N SER A 2 -26.15 1.48 -13.62
CA SER A 2 -24.88 2.20 -13.58
C SER A 2 -23.73 1.21 -13.68
N MET A 3 -23.06 1.18 -14.84
CA MET A 3 -21.77 0.49 -14.98
C MET A 3 -20.74 1.29 -14.19
N THR A 4 -20.39 0.83 -12.99
CA THR A 4 -19.17 1.29 -12.31
C THR A 4 -18.00 0.97 -13.24
N PRO A 5 -17.23 1.97 -13.71
CA PRO A 5 -16.06 1.68 -14.52
C PRO A 5 -15.05 0.96 -13.62
N LEU A 6 -14.76 -0.30 -13.95
CA LEU A 6 -13.62 -1.02 -13.41
C LEU A 6 -12.38 -0.16 -13.68
N LYS A 7 -11.82 0.47 -12.64
CA LYS A 7 -10.63 1.31 -12.73
C LYS A 7 -9.44 0.40 -13.02
N TRP A 8 -9.25 0.06 -14.29
CA TRP A 8 -8.02 -0.55 -14.79
C TRP A 8 -6.90 0.46 -14.53
N PHE A 9 -5.93 0.11 -13.68
CA PHE A 9 -4.67 0.84 -13.64
C PHE A 9 -3.89 0.44 -14.90
N ALA A 10 -4.03 1.23 -15.96
CA ALA A 10 -3.66 0.94 -17.34
C ALA A 10 -2.14 0.84 -17.57
N GLY A 11 -1.31 0.98 -16.53
CA GLY A 11 0.13 0.73 -16.60
C GLY A 11 0.79 0.57 -15.22
N GLY A 12 2.02 0.05 -15.20
CA GLY A 12 2.82 -0.04 -13.97
C GLY A 12 3.13 1.33 -13.34
N SER A 13 3.16 2.39 -14.16
CA SER A 13 3.34 3.78 -13.71
C SER A 13 2.13 4.31 -12.93
N GLU A 14 0.90 4.06 -13.40
CA GLU A 14 -0.32 4.45 -12.68
C GLU A 14 -0.43 3.73 -11.33
N ARG A 15 -0.11 2.43 -11.29
CA ARG A 15 -0.09 1.66 -10.04
C ARG A 15 0.92 2.20 -9.04
N ARG A 16 2.10 2.60 -9.51
CA ARG A 16 3.14 3.20 -8.68
C ARG A 16 2.69 4.54 -8.12
N CYS A 17 2.12 5.40 -8.96
CA CYS A 17 1.60 6.70 -8.54
C CYS A 17 0.50 6.56 -7.46
N GLU A 18 -0.50 5.72 -7.72
CA GLU A 18 -1.60 5.46 -6.77
C GLU A 18 -1.07 4.84 -5.46
N ALA A 19 -0.09 3.93 -5.52
CA ALA A 19 0.55 3.39 -4.33
C ALA A 19 1.28 4.48 -3.52
N MET A 20 2.02 5.37 -4.18
CA MET A 20 2.72 6.47 -3.52
C MET A 20 1.74 7.43 -2.81
N ILE A 21 0.61 7.75 -3.44
CA ILE A 21 -0.44 8.59 -2.84
C ILE A 21 -1.00 7.95 -1.56
N ILE A 22 -1.32 6.64 -1.61
CA ILE A 22 -1.85 5.93 -0.44
C ILE A 22 -0.80 5.87 0.68
N ILE A 23 0.46 5.61 0.34
CA ILE A 23 1.56 5.58 1.32
C ILE A 23 1.73 6.95 1.98
N ASP A 24 1.70 8.04 1.21
CA ASP A 24 1.81 9.39 1.76
C ASP A 24 0.64 9.76 2.67
N TYR A 25 -0.58 9.40 2.29
CA TYR A 25 -1.74 9.55 3.15
C TYR A 25 -1.56 8.79 4.48
N LEU A 26 -1.14 7.52 4.43
CA LEU A 26 -0.90 6.72 5.63
C LEU A 26 0.20 7.30 6.51
N LEU A 27 1.30 7.76 5.92
CA LEU A 27 2.42 8.36 6.65
C LEU A 27 2.02 9.63 7.38
N GLU A 28 1.19 10.45 6.75
CA GLU A 28 0.63 11.68 7.35
C GLU A 28 -0.36 11.35 8.48
N ASP A 29 -1.26 10.38 8.26
CA ASP A 29 -2.27 9.97 9.25
C ASP A 29 -1.65 9.36 10.52
N ILE A 30 -0.54 8.64 10.39
CA ILE A 30 0.14 8.00 11.53
C ILE A 30 1.28 8.82 12.14
N LYS A 31 1.56 10.02 11.62
CA LYS A 31 2.80 10.77 11.94
C LYS A 31 2.98 11.05 13.44
N ASP A 32 1.88 11.30 14.14
CA ASP A 32 1.81 11.63 15.57
C ASP A 32 1.36 10.44 16.43
N THR A 33 1.46 9.21 15.90
CA THR A 33 1.03 7.98 16.57
C THR A 33 2.23 7.06 16.84
N PRO A 34 2.97 7.24 17.96
CA PRO A 34 4.23 6.52 18.22
C PRO A 34 4.11 5.00 18.20
N GLN A 35 2.97 4.46 18.64
CA GLN A 35 2.69 3.02 18.61
C GLN A 35 2.72 2.43 17.18
N LEU A 36 2.50 3.25 16.15
CA LEU A 36 2.55 2.83 14.74
C LEU A 36 3.93 3.06 14.09
N THR A 37 4.96 3.41 14.87
CA THR A 37 6.34 3.58 14.37
C THR A 37 6.85 2.37 13.56
N PRO A 38 6.62 1.10 13.96
CA PRO A 38 7.04 -0.04 13.16
C PRO A 38 6.40 -0.05 11.76
N LEU A 39 5.12 0.31 11.65
CA LEU A 39 4.42 0.42 10.37
C LEU A 39 4.94 1.60 9.55
N LYS A 40 5.14 2.75 10.18
CA LYS A 40 5.72 3.96 9.54
C LYS A 40 7.06 3.66 8.90
N ASN A 41 7.96 3.00 9.63
CA ASN A 41 9.29 2.64 9.11
C ASN A 41 9.17 1.74 7.89
N GLN A 42 8.21 0.82 7.89
CA GLN A 42 8.00 -0.09 6.78
C GLN A 42 7.44 0.65 5.54
N LEU A 43 6.47 1.54 5.74
CA LEU A 43 5.93 2.39 4.66
C LEU A 43 7.01 3.32 4.06
N VAL A 44 7.87 3.93 4.88
CA VAL A 44 9.00 4.75 4.40
C VAL A 44 9.98 3.94 3.56
N SER A 45 10.31 2.73 4.01
CA SER A 45 11.19 1.81 3.28
C SER A 45 10.63 1.48 1.90
N TYR A 46 9.35 1.11 1.84
CA TYR A 46 8.70 0.77 0.57
C TYR A 46 8.45 1.96 -0.34
N LYS A 47 8.22 3.17 0.21
CA LYS A 47 8.15 4.40 -0.59
C LYS A 47 9.45 4.62 -1.37
N ARG A 48 10.60 4.52 -0.69
CA ARG A 48 11.93 4.65 -1.32
C ARG A 48 12.17 3.59 -2.38
N ARG A 49 11.79 2.34 -2.09
CA ARG A 49 11.88 1.25 -3.08
C ARG A 49 11.01 1.51 -4.30
N LEU A 50 9.81 2.05 -4.10
CA LEU A 50 8.98 2.47 -5.23
C LEU A 50 9.65 3.61 -5.98
N GLU A 51 10.33 4.56 -5.33
CA GLU A 51 11.04 5.69 -5.96
C GLU A 51 12.28 5.27 -6.78
N ASP A 52 13.13 4.41 -6.21
CA ASP A 52 14.48 4.15 -6.71
C ASP A 52 14.59 2.96 -7.69
N ASP A 53 13.64 2.03 -7.67
CA ASP A 53 13.95 0.67 -8.10
C ASP A 53 13.43 0.35 -9.52
N GLY A 54 14.32 -0.18 -10.38
CA GLY A 54 14.00 -0.78 -11.68
C GLY A 54 13.23 -2.10 -11.57
N THR A 55 12.97 -2.54 -10.34
CA THR A 55 12.15 -3.70 -9.98
C THR A 55 10.66 -3.43 -10.25
N SER A 56 9.94 -4.47 -10.68
CA SER A 56 8.52 -4.32 -11.04
C SER A 56 7.66 -3.83 -9.86
N THR A 57 6.85 -2.79 -10.07
CA THR A 57 5.90 -2.26 -9.09
C THR A 57 5.05 -3.36 -8.43
N PRO A 58 4.45 -4.32 -9.15
CA PRO A 58 3.62 -5.36 -8.53
C PRO A 58 4.38 -6.25 -7.55
N PHE A 59 5.65 -6.53 -7.84
CA PHE A 59 6.50 -7.33 -6.95
C PHE A 59 6.80 -6.58 -5.65
N ILE A 60 7.18 -5.30 -5.74
CA ILE A 60 7.42 -4.44 -4.57
C ILE A 60 6.17 -4.39 -3.69
N LEU A 61 5.00 -4.16 -4.28
CA LEU A 61 3.73 -4.10 -3.56
C LEU A 61 3.33 -5.46 -2.95
N SER A 62 3.64 -6.57 -3.62
CA SER A 62 3.37 -7.92 -3.09
C SER A 62 4.19 -8.20 -1.84
N GLN A 63 5.48 -7.85 -1.86
CA GLN A 63 6.34 -7.98 -0.67
C GLN A 63 5.85 -7.07 0.45
N MET A 64 5.49 -5.82 0.13
CA MET A 64 4.99 -4.86 1.11
C MET A 64 3.75 -5.39 1.85
N ASN A 65 2.83 -6.06 1.16
CA ASN A 65 1.65 -6.64 1.80
C ASN A 65 2.01 -7.69 2.85
N VAL A 66 3.00 -8.54 2.57
CA VAL A 66 3.47 -9.55 3.51
C VAL A 66 4.11 -8.89 4.73
N ASP A 67 4.99 -7.92 4.50
CA ASP A 67 5.73 -7.24 5.55
C ASP A 67 4.83 -6.36 6.44
N ILE A 68 3.84 -5.67 5.85
CA ILE A 68 2.81 -4.94 6.60
C ILE A 68 2.03 -5.91 7.48
N SER A 69 1.53 -7.03 6.92
CA SER A 69 0.78 -8.02 7.71
C SER A 69 1.61 -8.56 8.86
N ARG A 70 2.88 -8.84 8.64
CA ARG A 70 3.81 -9.27 9.69
C ARG A 70 3.99 -8.20 10.76
N VAL A 71 4.25 -6.94 10.38
CA VAL A 71 4.41 -5.83 11.33
C VAL A 71 3.16 -5.63 12.19
N LEU A 72 1.97 -5.72 11.60
CA LEU A 72 0.70 -5.59 12.33
C LEU A 72 0.54 -6.71 13.38
N ILE A 73 0.85 -7.97 13.01
CA ILE A 73 0.74 -9.13 13.90
C ILE A 73 1.80 -9.08 15.00
N ASP A 74 3.07 -8.95 14.62
CA ASP A 74 4.22 -9.04 15.54
C ASP A 74 4.18 -7.93 16.60
N ASN A 75 3.71 -6.74 16.22
CA ASN A 75 3.61 -5.59 17.13
C ASN A 75 2.20 -5.38 17.70
N LYS A 76 1.24 -6.28 17.40
CA LYS A 76 -0.16 -6.20 17.84
C LYS A 76 -0.81 -4.83 17.56
N LEU A 77 -0.53 -4.28 16.38
CA LEU A 77 -1.00 -2.96 16.00
C LEU A 77 -2.48 -3.01 15.62
N MET A 78 -3.23 -2.06 16.17
CA MET A 78 -4.62 -1.83 15.79
C MET A 78 -4.68 -0.63 14.88
N LEU A 79 -5.32 -0.80 13.73
CA LEU A 79 -5.55 0.25 12.76
C LEU A 79 -6.94 0.85 12.94
N SER A 80 -7.09 2.13 12.64
CA SER A 80 -8.40 2.73 12.46
C SER A 80 -9.10 2.15 11.22
N GLU A 81 -10.40 2.39 11.08
CA GLU A 81 -11.16 1.99 9.90
C GLU A 81 -10.57 2.62 8.62
N SER A 82 -10.25 3.92 8.66
CA SER A 82 -9.62 4.64 7.54
C SER A 82 -8.28 4.02 7.15
N GLN A 83 -7.40 3.77 8.13
CA GLN A 83 -6.10 3.14 7.90
C GLN A 83 -6.25 1.75 7.27
N SER A 84 -7.19 0.95 7.78
CA SER A 84 -7.48 -0.39 7.26
C SER A 84 -7.98 -0.34 5.82
N GLU A 85 -8.82 0.63 5.48
CA GLU A 85 -9.33 0.81 4.12
C GLU A 85 -8.20 1.18 3.14
N GLN A 86 -7.28 2.06 3.56
CA GLN A 86 -6.13 2.43 2.74
C GLN A 86 -5.16 1.26 2.53
N ILE A 87 -4.88 0.48 3.58
CA ILE A 87 -4.08 -0.76 3.45
C ILE A 87 -4.75 -1.76 2.52
N LYS A 88 -6.08 -1.85 2.52
CA LYS A 88 -6.83 -2.70 1.58
C LYS A 88 -6.68 -2.22 0.13
N LYS A 89 -6.84 -0.91 -0.12
CA LYS A 89 -6.61 -0.32 -1.46
C LYS A 89 -5.19 -0.57 -1.95
N LEU A 90 -4.20 -0.40 -1.06
CA LEU A 90 -2.79 -0.68 -1.36
C LEU A 90 -2.56 -2.16 -1.72
N ARG A 91 -3.24 -3.07 -1.04
CA ARG A 91 -3.19 -4.51 -1.35
C ARG A 91 -3.75 -4.81 -2.74
N GLU A 92 -4.86 -4.17 -3.11
CA GLU A 92 -5.49 -4.35 -4.42
C GLU A 92 -4.57 -3.93 -5.57
N LEU A 93 -3.70 -2.93 -5.37
CA LEU A 93 -2.70 -2.51 -6.37
C LEU A 93 -1.62 -3.57 -6.68
N SER A 94 -1.39 -4.50 -5.75
CA SER A 94 -0.46 -5.62 -5.97
C SER A 94 -1.07 -6.75 -6.81
N ALA A 95 -2.41 -6.86 -6.82
CA ALA A 95 -3.09 -7.96 -7.47
C ALA A 95 -3.09 -7.77 -8.99
N ILE A 96 -2.31 -8.59 -9.70
CA ILE A 96 -2.42 -8.74 -11.15
C ILE A 96 -3.61 -9.66 -11.42
N ARG A 97 -4.84 -9.12 -11.43
CA ARG A 97 -6.00 -9.88 -11.88
C ARG A 97 -6.08 -9.81 -13.40
N TYR A 98 -5.69 -10.90 -14.08
CA TYR A 98 -6.16 -11.14 -15.45
C TYR A 98 -7.66 -11.38 -15.35
N GLY A 99 -8.46 -10.48 -15.93
CA GLY A 99 -9.90 -10.69 -16.05
C GLY A 99 -10.16 -11.98 -16.83
N TYR A 100 -10.97 -12.87 -16.26
CA TYR A 100 -11.52 -14.06 -16.93
C TYR A 100 -12.97 -13.76 -17.32
#